data_AF-A0A4Y2M9X0-F1
#
_entry.id   AF-A0A4Y2M9X0-F1
#
_cell.length_a   1.000
_cell.length_b   1.000
_cell.length_c   1.000
_cell.angle_alpha   90.00
_cell.angle_beta   90.00
_cell.angle_gamma   90.00
#
_symmetry.space_group_name_H-M   'P 1'
#
loop_
_entity.id
_entity.type
_entity.pdbx_description
1 polymer ?
#
loop_
_entity_poly.entity_id
_entity_poly.type
_entity_poly.pdbx_seq_one_letter_code
_entity_poly.pdbx_strand_id
1 'polypeptide(L)'
;MKSKHSLQDEAKHVWNIISRSRYLSQELKDVDNEVICRNSFFSHPESILLCMLKDERPHSRELAARRIIKSRDSSSNIKLVRIFLPPKLNFEATDYTKIIDWSSITITSPPILRDIPTAIFSSIVRDKKNSEWYFVHFLCHTQVVERYVKSMLF
;
A
#
# COMPACT_ATOMS: atom_id res chain seq x y z
N MET A 1 12.40 -22.05 -4.94
CA MET A 1 11.20 -21.52 -5.63
C MET A 1 11.14 -20.00 -5.44
N LYS A 2 10.99 -19.22 -6.51
CA LYS A 2 10.73 -17.76 -6.43
C LYS A 2 9.24 -17.57 -6.18
N SER A 3 8.85 -17.03 -5.03
CA SER A 3 7.49 -16.55 -4.81
C SER A 3 7.27 -15.32 -5.68
N LYS A 4 6.30 -15.38 -6.59
CA LYS A 4 5.92 -14.24 -7.43
C LYS A 4 5.25 -13.20 -6.54
N HIS A 5 6.00 -12.26 -5.98
CA HIS A 5 5.42 -11.16 -5.22
C HIS A 5 4.77 -10.19 -6.19
N SER A 6 3.47 -9.98 -6.03
CA SER A 6 2.70 -9.00 -6.79
C SER A 6 2.71 -7.66 -6.04
N LEU A 7 2.52 -6.55 -6.76
CA LEU A 7 2.24 -5.22 -6.17
C LEU A 7 1.18 -5.25 -5.05
N GLN A 8 0.31 -6.27 -5.07
CA GLN A 8 -0.87 -6.39 -4.24
C GLN A 8 -0.55 -6.76 -2.79
N ASP A 9 0.67 -7.22 -2.50
CA ASP A 9 1.09 -7.63 -1.15
C ASP A 9 2.22 -6.77 -0.56
N GLU A 10 2.68 -5.75 -1.29
CA GLU A 10 3.82 -4.92 -0.86
C GLU A 10 3.56 -4.23 0.48
N ALA A 11 2.41 -3.59 0.66
CA ALA A 11 2.06 -2.94 1.92
C ALA A 11 1.96 -3.93 3.09
N LYS A 12 1.42 -5.13 2.85
CA LYS A 12 1.36 -6.20 3.85
C LYS A 12 2.75 -6.68 4.23
N HIS A 13 3.66 -6.74 3.27
CA HIS A 13 5.03 -7.15 3.50
C HIS A 13 5.78 -6.14 4.38
N VAL A 14 5.66 -4.85 4.08
CA VAL A 14 6.26 -3.79 4.92
C VAL A 14 5.69 -3.85 6.34
N TRP A 15 4.38 -4.02 6.48
CA TRP A 15 3.76 -4.20 7.79
C TRP A 15 4.28 -5.43 8.54
N ASN A 16 4.50 -6.55 7.85
CA ASN A 16 5.06 -7.75 8.48
C ASN A 16 6.51 -7.53 8.95
N ILE A 17 7.33 -6.78 8.20
CA ILE A 17 8.68 -6.37 8.66
C ILE A 17 8.56 -5.52 9.92
N ILE A 18 7.73 -4.47 9.89
CA ILE A 18 7.47 -3.58 11.05
C ILE A 18 6.99 -4.39 12.26
N SER A 19 6.05 -5.32 12.05
CA SER A 19 5.51 -6.14 13.14
C SER A 19 6.57 -7.06 13.75
N ARG A 20 7.53 -7.54 12.96
CA ARG A 20 8.62 -8.39 13.44
C ARG A 20 9.69 -7.58 14.16
N SER A 21 10.01 -6.36 13.70
CA SER A 21 10.99 -5.50 14.35
C SER A 21 10.59 -5.13 15.79
N ARG A 22 9.29 -5.17 16.13
CA ARG A 22 8.78 -4.97 17.51
C ARG A 22 9.39 -5.89 18.57
N TYR A 23 9.92 -7.04 18.19
CA TYR A 23 10.50 -8.01 19.13
C TYR A 23 12.02 -7.83 19.32
N LEU A 24 12.65 -6.91 18.60
CA LEU A 24 14.09 -6.65 18.72
C LEU A 24 14.43 -5.84 19.99
N SER A 25 15.72 -5.80 20.35
CA SER A 25 16.24 -4.88 21.37
C SER A 25 16.08 -3.43 20.90
N GLN A 26 16.06 -2.46 21.82
CA GLN A 26 15.83 -1.06 21.45
C GLN A 26 16.87 -0.52 20.46
N GLU A 27 18.15 -0.87 20.65
CA GLU A 27 19.24 -0.47 19.75
C GLU A 27 19.04 -1.02 18.33
N LEU A 28 18.64 -2.29 18.19
CA LEU A 28 18.37 -2.89 16.89
C LEU A 28 17.08 -2.35 16.26
N LYS A 29 16.06 -2.05 17.08
CA LYS A 29 14.82 -1.40 16.62
C LYS A 29 15.09 -0.06 15.98
N ASP A 30 15.95 0.75 16.58
CA ASP A 30 16.24 2.10 16.09
C ASP A 30 16.92 2.04 14.71
N VAL A 31 17.89 1.13 14.54
CA VAL A 31 18.55 0.87 13.26
C VAL A 31 17.56 0.35 12.21
N ASP A 32 16.76 -0.66 12.55
CA ASP A 32 15.78 -1.25 11.64
C ASP A 32 14.71 -0.23 11.21
N ASN A 33 14.19 0.56 12.16
CA ASN A 33 13.19 1.58 11.88
C ASN A 33 13.74 2.65 10.93
N GLU A 34 15.01 3.05 11.10
CA GLU A 34 15.67 3.97 10.18
C GLU A 34 15.78 3.37 8.77
N VAL A 35 16.20 2.11 8.64
CA VAL A 35 16.28 1.39 7.36
C VAL A 35 14.90 1.25 6.70
N ILE A 36 13.87 0.91 7.48
CA ILE A 36 12.50 0.76 7.00
C ILE A 36 11.97 2.12 6.51
N CYS A 37 12.18 3.20 7.26
CA CYS A 37 11.78 4.55 6.86
C CYS A 37 12.47 5.00 5.55
N ARG A 38 13.77 4.72 5.39
CA ARG A 38 14.50 5.04 4.15
C ARG A 38 13.98 4.28 2.93
N ASN A 39 13.39 3.10 3.13
CA ASN A 39 12.88 2.23 2.08
C ASN A 39 11.34 2.18 2.02
N SER A 40 10.64 3.10 2.68
CA SER A 40 9.17 3.06 2.83
C SER A 40 8.38 3.46 1.58
N PHE A 41 9.04 3.56 0.43
CA PHE A 41 8.43 3.82 -0.87
C PHE A 41 7.25 2.88 -1.19
N PHE A 42 7.35 1.62 -0.77
CA PHE A 42 6.28 0.62 -0.95
C PHE A 42 5.05 0.86 -0.04
N SER A 43 5.18 1.73 0.96
CA SER A 43 4.09 2.17 1.83
C SER A 43 3.44 3.46 1.35
N HIS A 44 3.75 3.94 0.14
CA HIS A 44 3.07 5.09 -0.42
C HIS A 44 1.55 4.87 -0.46
N PRO A 45 0.72 5.91 -0.22
CA PRO A 45 -0.74 5.78 -0.20
C PRO A 45 -1.31 5.04 -1.40
N GLU A 46 -0.75 5.29 -2.58
CA GLU A 46 -1.16 4.62 -3.82
C GLU A 46 -0.96 3.11 -3.74
N SER A 47 0.23 2.65 -3.33
CA SER A 47 0.54 1.22 -3.18
C SER A 47 -0.39 0.56 -2.14
N ILE A 48 -0.62 1.22 -1.01
CA ILE A 48 -1.53 0.69 0.02
C ILE A 48 -2.96 0.62 -0.52
N LEU A 49 -3.45 1.61 -1.27
CA LEU A 49 -4.78 1.57 -1.88
C LEU A 49 -4.92 0.40 -2.86
N LEU A 50 -3.88 0.08 -3.63
CA LEU A 50 -3.88 -1.09 -4.52
C LEU A 50 -3.96 -2.40 -3.75
N CYS A 51 -3.18 -2.55 -2.67
CA CYS A 51 -3.28 -3.70 -1.78
C CYS A 51 -4.68 -3.84 -1.17
N MET A 52 -5.23 -2.73 -0.66
CA MET A 52 -6.55 -2.71 -0.03
C MET A 52 -7.68 -3.08 -0.98
N LEU A 53 -7.58 -2.65 -2.25
CA LEU A 53 -8.54 -2.99 -3.29
C LEU A 53 -8.58 -4.50 -3.62
N LYS A 54 -7.49 -5.22 -3.35
CA LYS A 54 -7.37 -6.68 -3.52
C LYS A 54 -7.46 -7.47 -2.23
N ASP A 55 -7.65 -6.79 -1.10
CA ASP A 55 -7.82 -7.44 0.19
C ASP A 55 -9.07 -8.32 0.18
N GLU A 56 -9.01 -9.49 0.81
CA GLU A 56 -10.14 -10.40 0.98
C GLU A 56 -11.24 -9.78 1.85
N ARG A 57 -10.85 -8.86 2.75
CA ARG A 57 -11.75 -8.18 3.68
C ARG A 57 -12.57 -7.10 2.96
N PRO A 58 -13.91 -7.23 2.92
CA PRO A 58 -14.77 -6.28 2.19
C PRO A 58 -14.62 -4.82 2.66
N HIS A 59 -14.46 -4.60 3.97
CA HIS A 59 -14.31 -3.26 4.54
C HIS A 59 -13.02 -2.55 4.06
N SER A 60 -11.94 -3.30 3.82
CA SER A 60 -10.69 -2.74 3.31
C SER A 60 -10.84 -2.29 1.85
N ARG A 61 -11.49 -3.13 1.02
CA ARG A 61 -11.80 -2.76 -0.37
C ARG A 61 -12.71 -1.55 -0.47
N GLU A 62 -13.78 -1.53 0.33
CA GLU A 62 -14.73 -0.41 0.40
C GLU A 62 -14.02 0.90 0.78
N LEU A 63 -13.16 0.86 1.80
CA LEU A 63 -12.40 2.02 2.25
C LEU A 63 -11.45 2.54 1.18
N ALA A 64 -10.77 1.66 0.44
CA ALA A 64 -9.90 2.06 -0.66
C ALA A 64 -10.69 2.68 -1.83
N ALA A 65 -11.81 2.06 -2.22
CA ALA A 65 -12.68 2.57 -3.27
C ALA A 65 -13.18 3.99 -2.94
N ARG A 66 -13.64 4.23 -1.70
CA ARG A 66 -14.05 5.57 -1.24
C ARG A 66 -12.93 6.61 -1.35
N ARG A 67 -11.72 6.25 -0.93
CA ARG A 67 -10.55 7.15 -1.01
C ARG A 67 -10.19 7.48 -2.45
N ILE A 68 -10.26 6.50 -3.35
CA ILE A 68 -9.98 6.70 -4.78
C ILE A 68 -11.02 7.62 -5.41
N ILE A 69 -12.32 7.39 -5.18
CA ILE A 69 -13.39 8.26 -5.68
C ILE A 69 -13.14 9.71 -5.22
N LYS A 70 -12.97 9.91 -3.90
CA LYS A 70 -12.71 11.23 -3.33
C LYS A 70 -11.47 11.91 -3.93
N SER A 71 -10.39 11.15 -4.14
CA SER A 71 -9.15 11.69 -4.73
C SER A 71 -9.31 12.14 -6.18
N ARG A 72 -10.19 11.48 -6.95
CA ARG A 72 -10.51 11.87 -8.33
C ARG A 72 -11.37 13.12 -8.37
N ASP A 73 -12.37 13.21 -7.50
CA ASP A 73 -13.24 14.38 -7.41
C ASP A 73 -12.46 15.62 -6.94
N SER A 74 -11.45 15.42 -6.10
CA SER A 74 -10.56 16.48 -5.60
C SER A 74 -9.48 16.91 -6.60
N SER A 75 -9.26 16.13 -7.67
CA SER A 75 -8.33 16.49 -8.73
C SER A 75 -8.94 17.54 -9.65
N SER A 76 -8.99 18.79 -9.18
CA SER A 76 -9.09 19.94 -10.08
C SER A 76 -7.96 19.84 -11.11
N ASN A 77 -8.21 20.32 -12.34
CA ASN A 77 -7.37 20.23 -13.57
C ASN A 77 -5.90 20.73 -13.47
N ILE A 78 -5.30 20.79 -12.29
CA ILE A 78 -3.93 21.21 -12.06
C ILE A 78 -3.01 20.01 -12.29
N LYS A 79 -2.17 20.10 -13.33
CA LYS A 79 -1.03 19.19 -13.56
C LYS A 79 0.02 19.37 -12.46
N LEU A 80 -0.29 18.99 -11.23
CA LEU A 80 0.71 18.90 -10.17
C LEU A 80 1.61 17.69 -10.46
N VAL A 81 2.91 17.94 -10.57
CA VAL A 81 3.92 16.89 -10.56
C VAL A 81 3.81 16.17 -9.22
N ARG A 82 3.53 14.86 -9.27
CA ARG A 82 3.43 14.04 -8.06
C ARG A 82 4.82 13.88 -7.46
N ILE A 83 5.04 14.45 -6.28
CA ILE A 83 6.29 14.26 -5.54
C ILE A 83 6.16 12.96 -4.74
N PHE A 84 7.01 11.98 -5.05
CA PHE A 84 7.04 10.70 -4.38
C PHE A 84 7.95 10.78 -3.15
N LEU A 85 7.37 11.15 -2.00
CA LEU A 85 8.08 11.20 -0.72
C LEU A 85 7.77 9.93 0.10
N PRO A 86 8.78 9.34 0.77
CA PRO A 86 8.54 8.27 1.73
C PRO A 86 7.57 8.77 2.81
N PRO A 87 6.45 8.08 3.07
CA PRO A 87 5.52 8.50 4.09
C PRO A 87 6.11 8.25 5.48
N LYS A 88 5.66 9.05 6.45
CA LYS A 88 5.93 8.78 7.86
C LYS A 88 5.20 7.50 8.26
N LEU A 89 5.96 6.49 8.68
CA LEU A 89 5.42 5.19 9.06
C LEU A 89 5.00 5.17 10.54
N ASN A 90 3.92 4.44 10.81
CA ASN A 90 3.44 4.10 12.14
C ASN A 90 3.92 2.69 12.50
N PHE A 91 4.99 2.61 13.30
CA PHE A 91 5.57 1.34 13.74
C PHE A 91 4.66 0.55 14.70
N GLU A 92 3.68 1.21 15.32
CA GLU A 92 2.69 0.62 16.22
C GLU A 92 1.41 0.16 15.48
N ALA A 93 1.38 0.24 14.15
CA ALA A 93 0.22 -0.12 13.35
C ALA A 93 -0.22 -1.59 13.55
N THR A 94 -1.42 -1.83 14.05
CA THR A 94 -1.95 -3.20 14.22
C THR A 94 -2.35 -3.88 12.91
N ASP A 95 -2.43 -3.12 11.83
CA ASP A 95 -2.81 -3.60 10.50
C ASP A 95 -2.08 -2.78 9.42
N TYR A 96 -1.82 -3.39 8.25
CA TYR A 96 -1.13 -2.72 7.16
C TYR A 96 -1.88 -1.48 6.65
N THR A 97 -3.20 -1.43 6.80
CA THR A 97 -4.01 -0.26 6.44
C THR A 97 -3.74 0.95 7.32
N LYS A 98 -3.05 0.78 8.46
CA LYS A 98 -2.75 1.83 9.44
C LYS A 98 -1.26 2.20 9.50
N ILE A 99 -0.44 1.69 8.58
CA ILE A 99 1.02 1.95 8.57
C ILE A 99 1.36 3.39 8.19
N ILE A 100 0.44 4.10 7.54
CA ILE A 100 0.56 5.54 7.27
C ILE A 100 -0.55 6.30 7.96
N ASP A 101 -0.27 7.55 8.29
CA ASP A 101 -1.29 8.49 8.71
C ASP A 101 -2.02 9.07 7.49
N TRP A 102 -3.23 8.57 7.25
CA TRP A 102 -4.08 9.00 6.15
C TRP A 102 -4.59 10.45 6.28
N SER A 103 -4.50 11.04 7.47
CA SER A 103 -4.99 12.41 7.71
C SER A 103 -3.98 13.49 7.33
N SER A 104 -2.69 13.18 7.41
CA SER A 104 -1.59 14.10 7.09
C SER A 104 -1.06 13.96 5.67
N ILE A 105 -1.48 12.94 4.93
CA ILE A 105 -0.99 12.67 3.57
C ILE A 105 -2.00 13.04 2.50
N THR A 106 -1.50 13.62 1.40
CA THR A 106 -2.32 13.88 0.21
C THR A 106 -2.57 12.55 -0.50
N ILE A 107 -3.84 12.15 -0.57
CA ILE A 107 -4.26 10.94 -1.27
C ILE A 107 -4.52 11.30 -2.73
N THR A 108 -3.81 10.63 -3.64
CA THR A 108 -4.04 10.75 -5.09
C THR A 108 -4.49 9.41 -5.66
N SER A 109 -5.25 9.45 -6.76
CA SER A 109 -5.67 8.22 -7.44
C SER A 109 -4.46 7.56 -8.10
N PRO A 110 -4.15 6.27 -7.81
CA PRO A 110 -3.03 5.58 -8.42
C PRO A 110 -3.03 5.71 -9.95
N PRO A 111 -1.91 6.07 -10.62
CA PRO A 111 -1.86 6.27 -12.07
C PRO A 111 -2.28 5.04 -12.85
N ILE A 112 -2.01 3.85 -12.30
CA ILE A 112 -2.41 2.56 -12.86
C ILE A 112 -3.92 2.37 -12.96
N LEU A 113 -4.70 3.09 -12.14
CA LEU A 113 -6.16 3.05 -12.16
C LEU A 113 -6.75 4.14 -13.05
N ARG A 114 -5.94 5.02 -13.66
CA ARG A 114 -6.41 6.21 -14.41
C ARG A 114 -7.49 5.88 -15.44
N ASP A 115 -7.30 4.79 -16.19
CA ASP A 115 -8.21 4.40 -17.28
C ASP A 115 -9.41 3.57 -16.78
N ILE A 116 -9.45 3.24 -15.48
CA ILE A 116 -10.58 2.52 -14.87
C ILE A 116 -11.69 3.53 -14.52
N PRO A 117 -12.93 3.33 -15.01
CA PRO A 117 -14.05 4.24 -14.72
C PRO A 117 -14.39 4.34 -13.24
N THR A 118 -14.74 5.54 -12.76
CA THR A 118 -15.12 5.77 -11.36
C THR A 118 -16.33 4.93 -10.92
N ALA A 119 -17.24 4.63 -11.85
CA ALA A 119 -18.41 3.78 -11.61
C ALA A 119 -18.06 2.38 -11.08
N ILE A 120 -16.88 1.83 -11.43
CA ILE A 120 -16.42 0.54 -10.91
C ILE A 120 -16.17 0.64 -9.40
N PHE A 121 -15.48 1.67 -8.94
CA PHE A 121 -15.26 1.89 -7.50
C PHE A 121 -16.59 2.16 -6.78
N SER A 122 -17.52 2.88 -7.40
CA SER A 122 -18.86 3.09 -6.83
C SER A 122 -19.61 1.77 -6.62
N SER A 123 -19.45 0.80 -7.52
CA SER A 123 -20.04 -0.54 -7.37
C SER A 123 -19.44 -1.31 -6.19
N ILE A 124 -18.12 -1.20 -5.95
CA ILE A 124 -17.44 -1.81 -4.80
C ILE A 124 -18.02 -1.25 -3.49
N VAL A 125 -18.27 0.06 -3.43
CA VAL A 125 -18.83 0.71 -2.25
C VAL A 125 -20.29 0.30 -2.00
N ARG A 126 -21.10 0.20 -3.06
CA ARG A 126 -22.54 -0.11 -2.95
C ARG A 126 -22.80 -1.59 -2.71
N ASP A 127 -22.20 -2.44 -3.53
CA ASP A 127 -22.58 -3.84 -3.64
C ASP A 127 -21.75 -4.73 -2.70
N LYS A 128 -20.65 -4.20 -2.12
CA LYS A 128 -19.65 -4.90 -1.27
C LYS A 128 -19.07 -6.19 -1.88
N LYS A 129 -19.49 -6.53 -3.09
CA LYS A 129 -19.04 -7.68 -3.87
C LYS A 129 -17.70 -7.36 -4.52
N ASN A 130 -16.86 -8.39 -4.60
CA ASN A 130 -15.74 -8.36 -5.53
C ASN A 130 -16.34 -8.34 -6.93
N SER A 131 -16.30 -7.21 -7.62
CA SER A 131 -16.24 -7.28 -9.07
C SER A 131 -14.96 -8.07 -9.38
N GLU A 132 -15.03 -9.11 -10.21
CA GLU A 132 -13.83 -9.77 -10.73
C GLU A 132 -13.12 -8.83 -11.71
N TRP A 133 -12.65 -7.68 -11.23
CA TRP A 133 -11.86 -6.78 -12.04
C TRP A 133 -10.42 -7.30 -12.02
N TYR A 134 -10.04 -7.92 -13.13
CA TYR A 134 -8.68 -8.39 -13.38
C TYR A 134 -7.73 -7.20 -13.27
N PHE A 135 -6.98 -7.13 -12.17
CA PHE A 135 -5.77 -6.35 -12.17
C PHE A 135 -4.88 -7.03 -13.19
N VAL A 136 -4.44 -6.30 -14.21
CA VAL A 136 -3.27 -6.74 -14.99
C VAL A 136 -2.21 -7.10 -13.94
N HIS A 137 -1.75 -8.35 -13.96
CA HIS A 137 -0.87 -8.90 -12.93
C HIS A 137 0.51 -8.22 -13.06
N PHE A 138 0.62 -6.99 -12.57
CA PHE A 138 1.86 -6.25 -12.57
C PHE A 138 2.79 -6.89 -11.54
N LEU A 139 3.72 -7.67 -12.05
CA LEU A 139 4.84 -8.20 -11.28
C LEU A 139 5.76 -7.02 -10.95
N CYS A 140 5.76 -6.58 -9.69
CA CYS A 140 6.82 -5.72 -9.20
C CYS A 140 8.00 -6.58 -8.77
N HIS A 141 8.85 -6.91 -9.73
CA HIS A 141 10.10 -7.60 -9.47
C HIS A 141 11.16 -6.61 -9.01
N THR A 142 11.22 -6.34 -7.71
CA THR A 142 12.41 -5.73 -7.10
C THR A 142 13.21 -6.81 -6.39
N GLN A 143 14.28 -7.30 -7.04
CA GLN A 143 15.18 -8.36 -6.52
C GLN A 143 15.73 -8.06 -5.11
N VAL A 144 15.78 -6.78 -4.73
CA VAL A 144 16.30 -6.31 -3.44
C VAL A 144 15.37 -6.70 -2.28
N VAL A 145 14.05 -6.59 -2.47
CA VAL A 145 13.07 -6.96 -1.42
C VAL A 145 13.08 -8.47 -1.20
N GLU A 146 13.08 -9.27 -2.27
CA GLU A 146 13.16 -10.74 -2.17
C GLU A 146 14.39 -11.25 -1.41
N ARG A 147 15.53 -10.53 -1.51
CA ARG A 147 16.76 -10.88 -0.79
C ARG A 147 16.65 -10.60 0.71
N TYR A 148 16.02 -9.49 1.10
CA TYR A 148 15.79 -9.13 2.51
C TYR A 148 14.85 -10.12 3.22
N VAL A 149 13.81 -10.61 2.54
CA VAL A 149 12.89 -11.62 3.12
C VAL A 149 13.60 -12.95 3.37
N LYS A 150 14.50 -13.35 2.47
CA LYS A 150 15.24 -14.61 2.58
C LYS A 150 16.24 -14.60 3.72
N SER A 151 16.88 -13.46 4.02
CA SER A 151 17.82 -13.35 5.14
C SER A 151 17.13 -13.28 6.51
N MET A 152 15.83 -12.98 6.57
CA MET A 152 15.06 -12.94 7.82
C MET A 152 14.33 -14.26 8.14
N LEU A 153 14.39 -15.24 7.24
CA LEU A 153 13.70 -16.54 7.36
C LEU A 153 14.68 -17.74 7.42
N PHE A 154 15.98 -17.48 7.53
CA PHE A 154 17.01 -18.48 7.77
C PHE A 154 17.99 -17.97 8.82
#